data_AF-A0A961E2B0-F1
#
_entry.id   AF-A0A961E2B0-F1
#
_cell.length_a   1.000
_cell.length_b   1.000
_cell.length_c   1.000
_cell.angle_alpha   90.00
_cell.angle_beta   90.00
_cell.angle_gamma   90.00
#
_symmetry.space_group_name_H-M   'P 1'
#
loop_
_entity.id
_entity.type
_entity.pdbx_description
1 polymer ?
#
loop_
_entity_poly.entity_id
_entity_poly.type
_entity_poly.pdbx_seq_one_letter_code
_entity_poly.pdbx_strand_id
1 'polypeptide(L)' 'TGFHNYWVRHLEDEITFGFDDLTLGTFTPDSLQPGETWVYNRPMYVILNLGVGGPWAGAPD' A
#
# COMPACT_ATOMS: atom_id res chain seq x y z
N THR A 1 -11.45 16.12 10.33
CA THR A 1 -11.48 16.67 8.96
C THR A 1 -10.24 17.51 8.77
N GLY A 2 -9.59 17.39 7.62
CA GLY A 2 -8.29 18.02 7.37
C GLY A 2 -7.49 17.21 6.35
N PHE A 3 -6.36 17.75 5.91
CA PHE A 3 -5.38 17.00 5.15
C PHE A 3 -4.60 16.07 6.09
N HIS A 4 -4.23 14.90 5.58
CA HIS A 4 -3.44 13.89 6.29
C HIS A 4 -2.29 13.42 5.39
N ASN A 5 -1.17 13.05 6.00
CA ASN A 5 0.01 12.58 5.27
C ASN A 5 0.00 11.06 5.18
N TYR A 6 -0.27 10.51 3.99
CA TYR A 6 -0.08 9.08 3.73
C TYR A 6 1.32 8.84 3.20
N TRP A 7 2.01 7.85 3.74
CA TRP A 7 3.40 7.59 3.40
C TRP A 7 3.69 6.10 3.25
N VAL A 8 4.73 5.82 2.47
CA VAL A 8 5.33 4.50 2.32
C VAL A 8 6.86 4.64 2.37
N ARG A 9 7.51 3.74 3.10
CA ARG A 9 8.95 3.52 3.05
C ARG A 9 9.18 2.19 2.35
N HIS A 10 9.88 2.23 1.23
CA HIS A 10 10.17 1.06 0.40
C HIS A 10 11.69 0.84 0.37
N LEU A 11 12.13 -0.25 0.99
CA LEU A 11 13.49 -0.78 0.96
C LEU A 11 13.49 -2.15 0.28
N GLU A 12 14.68 -2.69 0.02
CA GLU A 12 14.86 -3.96 -0.69
C GLU A 12 14.14 -5.15 -0.03
N ASP A 13 14.14 -5.27 1.29
CA ASP A 13 13.46 -6.39 1.97
C ASP A 13 12.39 -5.94 2.95
N GLU A 14 11.91 -4.70 2.79
CA GLU A 14 10.93 -4.12 3.72
C GLU A 14 10.08 -3.03 3.07
N ILE A 15 8.77 -3.15 3.22
CA ILE A 15 7.80 -2.10 2.91
C ILE A 15 7.04 -1.77 4.19
N THR A 16 7.14 -0.52 4.63
CA THR A 16 6.34 0.01 5.74
C THR A 16 5.41 1.11 5.22
N PHE A 17 4.14 1.10 5.63
CA PHE A 17 3.20 2.17 5.31
C PHE A 17 2.52 2.71 6.55
N GLY A 18 2.07 3.96 6.46
CA GLY A 18 1.43 4.66 7.55
C GLY A 18 0.64 5.88 7.11
N PHE A 19 -0.02 6.50 8.08
CA PHE A 19 -0.64 7.80 7.92
C PHE A 19 -0.32 8.69 9.13
N ASP A 20 -0.02 9.95 8.87
CA ASP A 20 0.54 10.89 9.84
C ASP A 20 1.70 10.22 10.60
N ASP A 21 1.62 10.15 11.92
CA ASP A 21 2.65 9.53 12.77
C ASP A 21 2.39 8.03 13.03
N LEU A 22 1.29 7.48 12.51
CA LEU A 22 0.92 6.08 12.74
C LEU A 22 1.50 5.15 11.68
N THR A 23 2.29 4.17 12.11
CA THR A 23 2.64 3.01 11.28
C THR A 23 1.46 2.04 11.25
N LEU A 24 0.96 1.74 10.06
CA LEU A 24 -0.15 0.81 9.84
C LEU A 24 0.34 -0.63 9.64
N GLY A 25 1.52 -0.82 9.04
CA GLY A 25 2.07 -2.15 8.83
C GLY A 25 3.46 -2.13 8.21
N THR A 26 4.17 -3.24 8.43
CA THR A 26 5.49 -3.55 7.85
C THR A 26 5.43 -4.94 7.23
N PHE A 27 5.93 -5.06 6.01
CA PHE A 27 5.95 -6.28 5.21
C PHE A 27 7.37 -6.58 4.76
N THR A 28 7.77 -7.83 4.87
CA THR A 28 9.06 -8.38 4.44
C THR A 28 8.81 -9.57 3.51
N PRO A 29 9.85 -10.15 2.86
CA PRO A 29 9.69 -11.41 2.13
C PRO A 29 9.05 -12.53 2.97
N ASP A 30 9.32 -12.58 4.28
CA ASP A 30 8.73 -13.58 5.20
C ASP A 30 7.25 -13.34 5.49
N SER A 31 6.70 -12.20 5.10
CA SER A 31 5.26 -11.92 5.21
C SER A 31 4.43 -12.63 4.13
N LEU A 32 5.10 -13.22 3.13
CA LEU A 32 4.46 -13.94 2.03
C LEU A 32 4.11 -15.38 2.41
N GLN A 33 3.11 -15.95 1.73
CA GLN A 33 2.76 -17.36 1.89
C GLN A 33 3.85 -18.27 1.29
N PRO A 34 3.95 -19.53 1.75
CA PRO A 34 4.90 -20.49 1.18
C PRO A 34 4.72 -20.63 -0.34
N GLY A 35 5.82 -20.44 -1.08
CA GLY A 35 5.85 -20.54 -2.54
C GLY A 35 5.58 -19.23 -3.29
N GLU A 36 5.25 -18.15 -2.59
CA GLU A 36 5.15 -16.82 -3.18
C GLU A 36 6.54 -16.17 -3.36
N THR A 37 6.64 -15.19 -4.26
CA THR A 37 7.90 -14.49 -4.59
C THR A 37 7.78 -13.01 -4.26
N TRP A 38 8.81 -12.47 -3.61
CA TRP A 38 8.94 -11.03 -3.38
C TRP A 38 9.27 -10.30 -4.69
N VAL A 39 8.29 -9.57 -5.24
CA VAL A 39 8.41 -8.90 -6.55
C VAL A 39 8.59 -7.39 -6.46
N TYR A 40 8.79 -6.86 -5.26
CA TYR A 40 8.77 -5.42 -5.04
C TYR A 40 10.14 -4.75 -5.28
N ASN A 41 11.21 -5.52 -5.52
CA ASN A 41 12.57 -5.02 -5.76
C ASN A 41 12.78 -4.56 -7.20
N ARG A 42 11.97 -3.60 -7.61
CA ARG A 42 11.97 -3.02 -8.96
C ARG A 42 11.39 -1.61 -8.95
N PRO A 43 11.66 -0.80 -9.99
CA PRO A 43 11.04 0.51 -10.13
C PRO A 43 9.50 0.41 -10.11
N MET A 44 8.89 1.33 -9.37
CA MET A 44 7.44 1.47 -9.22
C MET A 44 7.03 2.91 -9.56
N TYR A 45 5.78 3.09 -9.99
CA TYR A 45 5.20 4.41 -10.28
C TYR A 45 4.03 4.67 -9.34
N VAL A 46 3.83 5.95 -9.00
CA VAL A 46 2.68 6.38 -8.20
C VAL A 46 1.46 6.50 -9.10
N ILE A 47 0.31 6.02 -8.62
CA ILE A 47 -1.00 6.24 -9.24
C ILE A 47 -1.84 7.06 -8.26
N LEU A 48 -2.48 8.11 -8.76
CA LEU A 48 -3.49 8.88 -8.04
C LEU A 48 -4.74 8.95 -8.90
N ASN A 49 -5.86 8.41 -8.41
CA ASN A 49 -7.14 8.40 -9.10
C ASN A 49 -8.31 8.50 -8.11
N LEU A 50 -9.49 8.81 -8.62
CA LEU A 50 -10.76 8.72 -7.90
C LEU A 50 -11.61 7.63 -8.55
N GLY A 51 -11.83 6.52 -7.84
CA GLY A 51 -12.75 5.47 -8.27
C GLY A 51 -14.20 5.82 -7.89
N VAL A 52 -15.15 5.59 -8.79
CA VAL A 52 -16.58 5.75 -8.51
C VAL A 52 -17.31 4.47 -8.87
N GLY A 53 -17.88 3.83 -7.85
CA GLY A 53 -18.55 2.55 -7.96
C GLY A 53 -17.63 1.34 -8.18
N GLY A 54 -18.23 0.15 -8.25
CA GLY A 54 -17.56 -1.11 -8.60
C GLY A 54 -17.92 -2.28 -7.67
N PRO A 55 -17.49 -3.52 -7.99
CA PRO A 55 -17.82 -4.69 -7.17
C PRO A 55 -17.38 -4.59 -5.71
N TRP A 56 -16.28 -3.87 -5.46
CA TRP A 56 -15.77 -3.62 -4.11
C TRP A 56 -16.40 -2.37 -3.45
N ALA A 57 -16.50 -1.26 -4.19
CA ALA A 57 -16.98 0.01 -3.66
C ALA A 57 -18.52 0.13 -3.58
N GLY A 58 -19.27 -0.76 -4.23
CA GLY A 58 -20.73 -0.68 -4.34
C GLY A 58 -21.17 0.26 -5.47
N ALA A 59 -22.48 0.52 -5.56
CA ALA A 59 -23.00 1.55 -6.46
C ALA A 59 -22.98 2.92 -5.74
N PRO A 60 -22.63 4.02 -6.42
CA PRO A 60 -22.82 5.37 -5.89
C PRO A 60 -24.31 5.68 -5.76
N ASP A 61 -24.67 6.61 -4.86
CA ASP A 61 -26.02 7.16 -4.68
C ASP A 61 -26.29 8.37 -5.58
#